data_AF-A0A1E5BHH9-F1
#
_entry.id   AF-A0A1E5BHH9-F1
#
_cell.length_a   1.000
_cell.length_b   1.000
_cell.length_c   1.000
_cell.angle_alpha   90.00
_cell.angle_beta   90.00
_cell.angle_gamma   90.00
#
_symmetry.space_group_name_H-M   'P 1'
#
loop_
_entity.id
_entity.type
_entity.pdbx_description
1 polymer ?
#
loop_
_entity_poly.entity_id
_entity_poly.type
_entity_poly.pdbx_seq_one_letter_code
_entity_poly.pdbx_strand_id
1 'polypeptide(L)'
;MDQTMHTTNQQEHIRAQVKKVKEFYVHLTKYLSVICLLFVINFVTGTEELWAIYPALGWGIFMLSHAIKAFEIFNFLGDDWEQKEVEKRLTKLRK
;
A
#
# COMPACT_ATOMS: atom_id res chain seq x y z
N MET A 1 -24.88 -9.23 -24.32
CA MET A 1 -24.01 -10.13 -23.54
C MET A 1 -22.57 -9.62 -23.44
N ASP A 2 -22.05 -8.94 -24.46
CA ASP A 2 -20.65 -8.45 -24.45
C ASP A 2 -20.42 -7.23 -23.52
N GLN A 3 -21.37 -6.28 -23.49
CA GLN A 3 -21.28 -5.09 -22.63
C GLN A 3 -21.36 -5.41 -21.13
N THR A 4 -22.10 -6.44 -20.73
CA THR A 4 -22.27 -6.84 -19.32
C THR A 4 -21.03 -7.53 -18.75
N MET A 5 -20.29 -8.26 -19.59
CA MET A 5 -19.02 -8.90 -19.19
C MET A 5 -17.91 -7.86 -18.98
N HIS A 6 -17.82 -6.85 -19.86
CA HIS A 6 -16.83 -5.78 -19.76
C HIS A 6 -17.04 -4.90 -18.52
N THR A 7 -18.28 -4.53 -18.20
CA THR A 7 -18.59 -3.75 -17.00
C THR A 7 -18.29 -4.51 -15.71
N THR A 8 -18.52 -5.83 -15.69
CA THR A 8 -18.26 -6.66 -14.51
C THR A 8 -16.77 -6.78 -14.23
N ASN A 9 -15.94 -7.02 -15.26
CA ASN A 9 -14.48 -7.05 -15.13
C ASN A 9 -13.91 -5.72 -14.63
N GLN A 10 -14.38 -4.59 -15.18
CA GLN A 10 -13.93 -3.27 -14.71
C GLN A 10 -14.37 -2.98 -13.27
N GLN A 11 -15.58 -3.40 -12.87
CA GLN A 11 -16.05 -3.25 -11.50
C GLN A 11 -15.23 -4.07 -10.50
N GLU A 12 -14.83 -5.29 -10.85
CA GLU A 12 -13.97 -6.11 -9.99
C GLU A 12 -12.58 -5.50 -9.83
N HIS A 13 -12.00 -4.96 -10.91
CA HIS A 13 -10.70 -4.30 -10.87
C HIS A 13 -10.71 -3.06 -9.95
N ILE A 14 -11.75 -2.22 -10.07
CA ILE A 14 -11.93 -1.05 -9.21
C ILE A 14 -12.13 -1.47 -7.75
N ARG A 15 -12.96 -2.51 -7.49
CA ARG A 15 -13.15 -3.03 -6.12
C ARG A 15 -11.86 -3.57 -5.52
N ALA A 16 -11.03 -4.25 -6.30
CA ALA A 16 -9.75 -4.77 -5.85
C ALA A 16 -8.81 -3.64 -5.43
N GLN A 17 -8.74 -2.54 -6.20
CA GLN A 17 -7.94 -1.37 -5.82
C GLN A 17 -8.46 -0.68 -4.56
N VAL A 18 -9.78 -0.48 -4.44
CA VAL A 18 -10.38 0.09 -3.22
C VAL A 18 -10.10 -0.78 -1.99
N LYS A 19 -10.11 -2.10 -2.14
CA LYS A 19 -9.81 -3.04 -1.05
C LYS A 19 -8.35 -2.91 -0.58
N LYS A 20 -7.40 -2.83 -1.51
CA LYS A 20 -5.96 -2.64 -1.19
C LYS A 20 -5.74 -1.34 -0.40
N VAL A 21 -6.36 -0.24 -0.84
CA VAL A 21 -6.29 1.05 -0.13
C VAL A 21 -6.89 0.93 1.27
N LYS A 22 -8.05 0.29 1.40
CA LYS A 22 -8.71 0.08 2.70
C LYS A 22 -7.85 -0.74 3.67
N GLU A 23 -7.23 -1.82 3.21
CA GLU A 23 -6.31 -2.63 4.01
C GLU A 23 -5.11 -1.81 4.49
N PHE A 24 -4.53 -0.99 3.61
CA PHE A 24 -3.46 -0.07 4.00
C PHE A 24 -3.89 0.90 5.12
N TYR A 25 -5.07 1.52 5.01
CA TYR A 25 -5.58 2.43 6.05
C TYR A 25 -5.79 1.74 7.40
N VAL A 26 -6.25 0.48 7.39
CA VAL A 26 -6.39 -0.30 8.64
C VAL A 26 -5.03 -0.53 9.30
N HIS A 27 -4.01 -0.90 8.52
CA HIS A 27 -2.65 -1.08 9.04
C HIS A 27 -2.04 0.24 9.52
N LEU A 28 -2.23 1.33 8.78
CA LEU A 28 -1.76 2.66 9.16
C LEU A 28 -2.42 3.14 10.47
N THR A 29 -3.72 2.95 10.61
CA THR A 29 -4.46 3.35 11.81
C THR A 29 -3.97 2.59 13.04
N LYS A 30 -3.73 1.28 12.91
CA LYS A 30 -3.13 0.47 13.98
C LYS A 30 -1.73 0.96 14.34
N TYR A 31 -0.89 1.22 13.34
CA TYR A 31 0.45 1.76 13.54
C TYR A 31 0.42 3.09 14.30
N LEU A 32 -0.38 4.06 13.85
CA LEU A 32 -0.52 5.35 14.52
C LEU A 32 -1.04 5.21 15.94
N SER A 33 -2.01 4.34 16.17
CA SER A 33 -2.56 4.09 17.51
C SER A 33 -1.50 3.56 18.47
N VAL A 34 -0.67 2.61 18.02
CA VAL A 34 0.42 2.03 18.81
C VAL A 34 1.52 3.06 19.09
N ILE A 35 1.96 3.81 18.08
CA ILE A 35 2.99 4.84 18.26
C ILE A 35 2.48 5.95 19.19
N CYS A 36 1.24 6.39 19.04
CA CYS A 36 0.65 7.40 19.91
C CYS A 36 0.59 6.91 21.36
N LEU A 37 0.18 5.65 21.59
CA LEU A 37 0.20 5.04 22.92
C LEU A 37 1.61 4.97 23.51
N LEU A 38 2.62 4.58 22.73
CA LEU A 38 4.02 4.53 23.17
C LEU A 38 4.56 5.91 23.54
N PHE A 39 4.22 6.94 22.78
CA PHE A 39 4.57 8.33 23.09
C PHE A 39 3.89 8.81 24.38
N VAL A 40 2.61 8.47 24.58
CA VAL A 40 1.88 8.78 25.82
C VAL A 40 2.55 8.09 27.02
N ILE A 41 2.88 6.81 26.89
CA ILE A 41 3.60 6.06 27.94
C ILE A 41 4.94 6.74 28.24
N ASN A 42 5.70 7.11 27.22
CA ASN A 42 6.97 7.79 27.42
C ASN A 42 6.81 9.13 28.16
N PHE A 43 5.79 9.91 27.80
CA PHE A 43 5.48 11.19 28.47
C PHE A 43 5.05 10.99 29.93
N VAL A 44 4.21 10.00 30.21
CA VAL A 44 3.73 9.70 31.56
C VAL A 44 4.82 9.10 32.45
N THR A 45 5.72 8.30 31.87
CA THR A 45 6.81 7.65 32.62
C THR A 45 7.92 8.64 33.00
N GLY A 46 7.94 9.84 32.42
CA GLY A 46 8.90 10.88 32.76
C GLY A 46 10.35 10.54 32.39
N THR A 47 10.54 9.62 31.45
CA THR A 47 11.87 9.31 30.92
C THR A 47 12.39 10.50 30.12
N GLU A 48 13.54 11.06 30.54
CA GLU A 48 14.24 12.12 29.78
C GLU A 48 14.59 11.65 28.36
N GLU A 49 14.71 10.34 28.17
CA GLU A 49 14.96 9.68 26.89
C GLU A 49 13.66 9.32 26.16
N LEU A 50 13.53 9.79 24.91
CA LEU A 50 12.39 9.50 24.03
C LEU A 50 12.47 8.10 23.40
N TRP A 51 12.49 7.04 24.22
CA TRP A 51 12.68 5.67 23.73
C TRP A 51 11.60 5.22 22.73
N ALA A 52 10.41 5.82 22.76
CA ALA A 52 9.33 5.58 21.80
C ALA A 52 9.71 5.92 20.34
N ILE A 53 10.78 6.71 20.12
CA ILE A 53 11.25 7.06 18.78
C ILE A 53 11.86 5.88 18.04
N TYR A 54 12.51 4.94 18.73
CA TYR A 54 13.13 3.76 18.11
C TYR A 54 12.11 2.82 17.46
N PRO A 55 11.04 2.37 18.14
CA PRO A 55 9.99 1.58 17.50
C PRO A 55 9.23 2.40 16.45
N ALA A 56 9.03 3.70 16.65
CA ALA A 56 8.42 4.57 15.64
C ALA A 56 9.23 4.64 14.35
N LEU A 57 10.54 4.82 14.43
CA LEU A 57 11.41 4.86 13.25
C LEU A 57 11.51 3.49 12.57
N GLY A 58 11.73 2.42 13.35
CA GLY A 58 11.86 1.07 12.80
C GLY A 58 10.60 0.60 12.08
N TRP A 59 9.43 0.75 12.72
CA TRP A 59 8.16 0.36 12.10
C TRP A 59 7.67 1.38 11.07
N GLY A 60 8.02 2.66 11.22
CA GLY A 60 7.69 3.69 10.25
C GLY A 60 8.28 3.42 8.87
N ILE A 61 9.51 2.92 8.79
CA ILE A 61 10.15 2.54 7.52
C ILE A 61 9.41 1.37 6.84
N PHE A 62 8.98 0.38 7.62
CA PHE A 62 8.18 -0.75 7.13
C PHE A 62 6.82 -0.25 6.61
N MET A 63 6.18 0.66 7.34
CA MET A 63 4.89 1.21 6.98
C MET A 63 4.97 2.09 5.72
N LEU A 64 6.05 2.87 5.57
CA LEU A 64 6.33 3.65 4.37
C LEU A 64 6.52 2.76 3.14
N SER A 65 7.24 1.64 3.27
CA SER A 65 7.39 0.66 2.19
C SER A 65 6.05 0.07 1.75
N HIS A 66 5.15 -0.20 2.71
CA HIS A 66 3.81 -0.70 2.42
C HIS A 66 2.91 0.39 1.80
N ALA A 67 3.05 1.65 2.23
CA ALA A 67 2.35 2.80 1.66
C ALA A 67 2.71 3.03 0.20
N ILE A 68 4.02 2.97 -0.12
CA ILE A 68 4.52 3.12 -1.49
C ILE A 68 3.92 2.05 -2.40
N LYS A 69 3.77 0.81 -1.91
CA LYS A 69 3.11 -0.29 -2.65
C LYS A 69 1.60 -0.09 -2.76
N ALA A 70 0.93 0.33 -1.70
CA ALA A 70 -0.53 0.45 -1.66
C ALA A 70 -1.06 1.63 -2.48
N PHE A 71 -0.32 2.74 -2.53
CA PHE A 71 -0.67 3.91 -3.33
C PHE A 71 -0.05 3.90 -4.73
N GLU A 72 0.67 2.83 -5.09
CA GLU A 72 1.33 2.71 -6.39
C GLU A 72 2.23 3.93 -6.72
N ILE A 73 2.75 4.62 -5.69
CA ILE A 73 3.51 5.88 -5.82
C ILE A 73 4.83 5.65 -6.56
N PHE A 74 5.41 4.46 -6.41
CA PHE A 74 6.48 3.95 -7.27
C PHE A 74 5.89 3.00 -8.32
N ASN A 75 5.04 3.53 -9.21
CA ASN A 75 4.57 2.82 -10.40
C ASN A 75 5.67 2.64 -11.48
N PHE A 76 6.95 2.77 -11.10
CA PHE A 76 8.09 2.56 -12.01
C PHE A 76 8.14 1.13 -12.57
N LEU A 77 7.51 0.15 -11.90
CA LEU A 77 7.60 -1.28 -12.26
C LEU A 77 6.24 -2.01 -12.24
N GLY A 78 5.12 -1.35 -11.91
CA GLY A 78 3.99 -2.02 -11.25
C GLY A 78 2.91 -2.66 -12.12
N ASP A 79 2.50 -2.00 -13.21
CA ASP A 79 1.35 -2.49 -14.00
C ASP A 79 1.48 -2.07 -15.48
N ASP A 80 1.90 -0.83 -15.71
CA ASP A 80 2.07 -0.28 -17.06
C ASP A 80 3.26 -0.90 -17.82
N TRP A 81 4.35 -1.26 -17.10
CA TRP A 81 5.48 -1.98 -17.69
C TRP A 81 5.13 -3.44 -18.00
N GLU A 82 4.42 -4.11 -17.09
CA GLU A 82 4.02 -5.51 -17.29
C GLU A 82 3.06 -5.65 -18.47
N GLN A 83 2.06 -4.77 -18.57
CA GLN A 83 1.15 -4.73 -19.72
C GLN A 83 1.89 -4.44 -21.04
N LYS A 84 2.85 -3.49 -21.03
CA LYS A 84 3.67 -3.19 -22.22
C LYS A 84 4.51 -4.38 -22.67
N GLU A 85 5.05 -5.15 -21.73
CA GLU A 85 5.87 -6.32 -22.06
C GLU A 85 5.03 -7.50 -22.56
N VAL A 86 3.83 -7.68 -22.00
CA VAL A 86 2.84 -8.66 -22.49
C VAL A 86 2.38 -8.32 -23.91
N GLU A 87 2.02 -7.06 -24.18
CA GLU A 87 1.64 -6.61 -25.54
C GLU A 87 2.77 -6.81 -26.56
N LYS A 88 4.02 -6.52 -26.16
CA LYS A 88 5.20 -6.75 -27.01
C LYS A 88 5.32 -8.21 -27.41
N ARG A 89 5.19 -9.14 -26.46
CA ARG A 89 5.32 -10.58 -26.73
C ARG A 89 4.16 -11.12 -27.57
N LEU A 90 2.94 -10.68 -27.32
CA LEU A 90 1.78 -11.05 -28.13
C LEU A 90 1.88 -10.54 -29.58
N THR A 91 2.37 -9.30 -29.76
CA THR A 91 2.60 -8.73 -31.10
C THR A 91 3.68 -9.50 -31.87
N LYS A 92 4.71 -9.99 -31.17
CA LYS A 92 5.78 -10.79 -31.77
C LYS A 92 5.34 -12.20 -32.18
N LEU A 93 4.36 -12.79 -31.50
CA LEU A 93 3.79 -14.10 -31.84
C LEU A 93 2.78 -14.04 -33.01
N ARG A 94 2.18 -12.86 -33.24
CA ARG A 94 1.18 -12.63 -34.29
C ARG A 94 1.81 -12.25 -35.65
N LYS A 95 3.13 -12.07 -35.71
CA LYS A 95 3.87 -11.66 -36.91
C LYS A 95 4.77 -12.79 -37.37
#